data_AF-A0A8H3ZRM9-F1
#
_entry.id   AF-A0A8H3ZRM9-F1
#
_cell.length_a   1.000
_cell.length_b   1.000
_cell.length_c   1.000
_cell.angle_alpha   90.00
_cell.angle_beta   90.00
_cell.angle_gamma   90.00
#
_symmetry.space_group_name_H-M   'P 1'
#
loop_
_entity.id
_entity.type
_entity.pdbx_description
1 polymer ?
#
loop_
_entity_poly.entity_id
_entity_poly.type
_entity_poly.pdbx_seq_one_letter_code
_entity_poly.pdbx_strand_id
1 'polypeptide(L)'
;MSFIEPFFASWNASGVATDFLNNFQSPPTLFRPYVRWWWPHGAVENYEIQAEVIQMAEAGFGGVEIEDVHHSTSEGTKWHTDTNGWASEPWLDAVKVAFTEANSRGMGHDFAFGPAWPMAVPTIVPDDEAAAKEVVLGKSIINATTTYNGSVPGPFSKRKDGVNEQELVADQAWRISPGSNPYGNPVYLDFGSMVDLTDAVTDGVVAFSPPDNSSWLLFSAVIRGTGQQPEDYPHTTPTSYVVDHFSEAGAQAVVDFWEDQILTPEMIELIAQTPTSLFEDSQEMVSVTYWTPNFADEFLSRRGYSVMDILPVVTQYKNNAYLFLFNDSEAQRGSLHDYHETITDLYADYHIAPLRKWLNSREIKYRAQPYGIDKLDSMRIATTLDIPEGESLGFQVIDDYRVLAGANSFAGVNIMSNELGAYNKAAYATQWAKILGTVNPNSLLA
;
A
#
# COMPACT_ATOMS: atom_id res chain seq x y z
N MET A 1 42.03 -58.52 8.51
CA MET A 1 40.67 -57.98 8.31
C MET A 1 40.65 -56.55 8.85
N SER A 2 40.52 -55.60 7.92
CA SER A 2 39.89 -54.27 8.09
C SER A 2 40.21 -53.45 9.35
N PHE A 3 41.25 -52.62 9.28
CA PHE A 3 41.28 -51.37 10.03
C PHE A 3 40.38 -50.35 9.30
N ILE A 4 39.38 -49.81 9.99
CA ILE A 4 38.59 -48.66 9.53
C ILE A 4 39.31 -47.42 10.06
N GLU A 5 39.89 -46.61 9.17
CA GLU A 5 40.33 -45.26 9.52
C GLU A 5 39.12 -44.37 9.83
N PRO A 6 39.19 -43.49 10.84
CA PRO A 6 38.23 -42.42 10.99
C PRO A 6 38.52 -41.34 9.94
N PHE A 7 37.65 -41.25 8.94
CA PHE A 7 37.53 -40.06 8.09
C PHE A 7 37.10 -38.88 8.96
N PHE A 8 38.05 -38.17 9.56
CA PHE A 8 37.81 -36.79 9.97
C PHE A 8 37.80 -35.95 8.69
N ALA A 9 36.60 -35.64 8.19
CA ALA A 9 36.44 -34.52 7.30
C ALA A 9 36.95 -33.28 8.05
N SER A 10 38.13 -32.80 7.70
CA SER A 10 38.56 -31.46 8.07
C SER A 10 37.62 -30.50 7.35
N TRP A 11 36.54 -30.12 8.02
CA TRP A 11 35.83 -28.90 7.65
C TRP A 11 36.89 -27.80 7.59
N ASN A 12 36.92 -27.06 6.49
CA ASN A 12 37.89 -26.00 6.22
C ASN A 12 37.60 -24.78 7.12
N ALA A 13 37.50 -25.02 8.43
CA ALA A 13 37.03 -24.10 9.45
C ALA A 13 37.97 -22.91 9.62
N SER A 14 39.26 -23.06 9.26
CA SER A 14 40.22 -21.95 9.28
C SER A 14 39.94 -20.93 8.19
N GLY A 15 39.52 -21.35 6.98
CA GLY A 15 39.15 -20.43 5.91
C GLY A 15 37.87 -19.68 6.22
N VAL A 16 36.82 -20.41 6.61
CA VAL A 16 35.51 -19.84 6.98
C VAL A 16 35.61 -18.89 8.18
N ALA A 17 36.40 -19.23 9.21
CA ALA A 17 36.59 -18.35 10.36
C ALA A 17 37.41 -17.08 10.01
N THR A 18 38.36 -17.19 9.09
CA THR A 18 39.16 -16.03 8.62
C THR A 18 38.30 -15.10 7.77
N ASP A 19 37.50 -15.64 6.86
CA ASP A 19 36.56 -14.86 6.03
C ASP A 19 35.49 -14.18 6.88
N PHE A 20 34.96 -14.87 7.90
CA PHE A 20 34.04 -14.28 8.87
C PHE A 20 34.67 -13.10 9.61
N LEU A 21 35.88 -13.26 10.17
CA LEU A 21 36.55 -12.18 10.92
C LEU A 21 36.88 -10.98 10.03
N ASN A 22 37.32 -11.22 8.79
CA ASN A 22 37.60 -10.16 7.83
C ASN A 22 36.32 -9.40 7.46
N ASN A 23 35.23 -10.12 7.16
CA ASN A 23 33.93 -9.50 6.86
C ASN A 23 33.35 -8.77 8.08
N PHE A 24 33.62 -9.24 9.30
CA PHE A 24 33.16 -8.56 10.51
C PHE A 24 33.94 -7.27 10.78
N GLN A 25 35.27 -7.28 10.58
CA GLN A 25 36.13 -6.10 10.77
C GLN A 25 35.93 -5.04 9.68
N SER A 26 35.65 -5.46 8.46
CA SER A 26 35.39 -4.58 7.32
C SER A 26 34.22 -5.12 6.50
N PRO A 27 32.98 -4.85 6.93
CA PRO A 27 31.79 -5.31 6.24
C PRO A 27 31.79 -4.90 4.76
N PRO A 28 31.59 -5.87 3.83
CA PRO A 28 31.30 -5.58 2.43
C PRO A 28 30.14 -4.59 2.28
N THR A 29 30.12 -3.81 1.19
CA THR A 29 29.14 -2.75 0.97
C THR A 29 27.70 -3.24 1.04
N LEU A 30 27.43 -4.47 0.58
CA LEU A 30 26.12 -5.12 0.65
C LEU A 30 25.53 -5.24 2.07
N PHE A 31 26.37 -5.23 3.12
CA PHE A 31 25.92 -5.34 4.52
C PHE A 31 25.83 -3.98 5.23
N ARG A 32 26.10 -2.88 4.53
CA ARG A 32 26.08 -1.54 5.10
C ARG A 32 24.69 -0.92 4.95
N PRO A 33 24.26 -0.06 5.90
CA PRO A 33 22.94 0.56 5.85
C PRO A 33 22.80 1.49 4.65
N TYR A 34 21.55 1.72 4.23
CA TYR A 34 21.20 2.69 3.20
C TYR A 34 20.68 3.98 3.85
N VAL A 35 20.66 5.07 3.09
CA VAL A 35 20.06 6.35 3.49
C VAL A 35 18.82 6.60 2.65
N ARG A 36 17.66 6.76 3.29
CA ARG A 36 16.46 7.33 2.65
C ARG A 36 16.68 8.82 2.41
N TRP A 37 16.65 9.21 1.15
CA TRP A 37 17.08 10.50 0.65
C TRP A 37 15.91 11.22 -0.02
N TRP A 38 15.36 12.17 0.73
CA TRP A 38 14.11 12.86 0.41
C TRP A 38 14.34 14.03 -0.54
N TRP A 39 13.94 13.88 -1.80
CA TRP A 39 14.12 14.86 -2.85
C TRP A 39 12.90 15.78 -3.00
N PRO A 40 13.10 17.10 -3.10
CA PRO A 40 12.07 18.07 -3.48
C PRO A 40 11.75 17.99 -4.98
N HIS A 41 11.25 16.84 -5.42
CA HIS A 41 11.15 16.47 -6.83
C HIS A 41 12.49 16.61 -7.59
N GLY A 42 12.44 16.98 -8.87
CA GLY A 42 13.61 17.37 -9.67
C GLY A 42 14.16 18.76 -9.34
N ALA A 43 13.73 19.42 -8.27
CA ALA A 43 14.27 20.71 -7.84
C ALA A 43 15.59 20.54 -7.04
N VAL A 44 16.53 19.82 -7.65
CA VAL A 44 17.83 19.45 -7.10
C VAL A 44 18.95 19.89 -8.05
N GLU A 45 20.17 19.99 -7.55
CA GLU A 45 21.33 20.41 -8.33
C GLU A 45 22.29 19.24 -8.51
N ASN A 46 22.60 18.86 -9.76
CA ASN A 46 23.42 17.68 -10.05
C ASN A 46 24.78 17.66 -9.35
N TYR A 47 25.43 18.82 -9.17
CA TYR A 47 26.71 18.88 -8.44
C TYR A 47 26.56 18.58 -6.95
N GLU A 48 25.42 18.96 -6.35
CA GLU A 48 25.12 18.68 -4.95
C GLU A 48 24.74 17.20 -4.78
N ILE A 49 23.93 16.66 -5.69
CA ILE A 49 23.64 15.21 -5.76
C ILE A 49 24.93 14.40 -5.76
N GLN A 50 25.90 14.77 -6.59
CA GLN A 50 27.21 14.12 -6.62
C GLN A 50 27.93 14.24 -5.27
N ALA A 51 27.99 15.44 -4.71
CA ALA A 51 28.67 15.70 -3.44
C ALA A 51 28.04 14.93 -2.26
N GLU A 52 26.71 14.81 -2.23
CA GLU A 52 25.98 14.08 -1.19
C GLU A 52 26.23 12.57 -1.28
N VAL A 53 26.24 11.97 -2.49
CA VAL A 53 26.60 10.55 -2.67
C VAL A 53 28.04 10.29 -2.22
N ILE A 54 28.98 11.21 -2.54
CA ILE A 54 30.36 11.12 -2.04
C ILE A 54 30.38 11.11 -0.52
N GLN A 55 29.68 12.05 0.12
CA GLN A 55 29.63 12.17 1.56
C GLN A 55 29.05 10.92 2.22
N MET A 56 27.97 10.35 1.67
CA MET A 56 27.37 9.12 2.18
C MET A 56 28.32 7.93 2.07
N ALA A 57 29.05 7.80 0.96
CA ALA A 57 30.06 6.76 0.79
C ALA A 57 31.21 6.88 1.80
N GLU A 58 31.73 8.10 1.98
CA GLU A 58 32.81 8.41 2.95
C GLU A 58 32.38 8.18 4.39
N ALA A 59 31.09 8.41 4.71
CA ALA A 59 30.49 8.08 6.00
C ALA A 59 30.28 6.57 6.21
N GLY A 60 30.45 5.75 5.17
CA GLY A 60 30.36 4.30 5.24
C GLY A 60 28.99 3.71 4.97
N PHE A 61 28.07 4.45 4.33
CA PHE A 61 26.81 3.89 3.86
C PHE A 61 27.01 2.95 2.66
N GLY A 62 26.12 1.97 2.53
CA GLY A 62 26.13 0.96 1.48
C GLY A 62 25.33 1.31 0.24
N GLY A 63 24.45 2.30 0.36
CA GLY A 63 23.55 2.69 -0.69
C GLY A 63 22.67 3.86 -0.31
N VAL A 64 21.86 4.27 -1.27
CA VAL A 64 20.89 5.35 -1.14
C VAL A 64 19.53 4.85 -1.60
N GLU A 65 18.47 5.48 -1.11
CA GLU A 65 17.11 5.27 -1.56
C GLU A 65 16.51 6.64 -1.86
N ILE A 66 16.14 6.88 -3.11
CA ILE A 66 15.59 8.17 -3.55
C ILE A 66 14.07 8.16 -3.35
N GLU A 67 13.59 9.08 -2.52
CA GLU A 67 12.17 9.33 -2.25
C GLU A 67 11.79 10.71 -2.77
N ASP A 68 10.77 10.78 -3.63
CA ASP A 68 10.31 12.02 -4.23
C ASP A 68 9.15 12.61 -3.41
N VAL A 69 9.33 13.82 -2.86
CA VAL A 69 8.37 14.47 -1.96
C VAL A 69 8.24 15.96 -2.18
N HIS A 70 7.15 16.53 -1.64
CA HIS A 70 6.80 17.94 -1.76
C HIS A 70 7.11 18.77 -0.49
N HIS A 71 7.64 18.18 0.58
CA HIS A 71 7.75 18.83 1.91
C HIS A 71 9.18 19.05 2.42
N SER A 72 10.21 18.65 1.66
CA SER A 72 11.64 18.85 2.01
C SER A 72 12.17 20.25 1.68
N THR A 73 11.33 21.28 1.71
CA THR A 73 11.70 22.66 1.42
C THR A 73 11.19 23.64 2.47
N SER A 74 11.51 24.92 2.29
CA SER A 74 11.02 25.96 3.19
C SER A 74 9.51 26.11 3.07
N GLU A 75 8.85 26.35 4.19
CA GLU A 75 7.40 26.58 4.24
C GLU A 75 6.99 27.71 3.28
N GLY A 76 5.95 27.45 2.47
CA GLY A 76 5.47 28.40 1.46
C GLY A 76 6.21 28.35 0.11
N THR A 77 7.16 27.44 -0.07
CA THR A 77 7.74 27.15 -1.39
C THR A 77 6.62 26.80 -2.37
N LYS A 78 6.60 27.46 -3.53
CA LYS A 78 5.69 27.15 -4.62
C LYS A 78 6.36 26.17 -5.56
N TRP A 79 5.67 25.07 -5.81
CA TRP A 79 6.18 24.00 -6.65
C TRP A 79 5.78 24.21 -8.11
N HIS A 80 6.71 23.90 -9.00
CA HIS A 80 6.56 23.92 -10.45
C HIS A 80 6.66 22.49 -10.96
N THR A 81 5.59 21.71 -10.76
CA THR A 81 5.55 20.30 -11.18
C THR A 81 5.57 20.13 -12.69
N ASP A 82 5.33 21.20 -13.44
CA ASP A 82 5.46 21.29 -14.90
C ASP A 82 6.92 21.30 -15.39
N THR A 83 7.87 21.73 -14.55
CA THR A 83 9.29 21.73 -14.91
C THR A 83 10.09 20.71 -14.09
N ASN A 84 9.79 20.61 -12.81
CA ASN A 84 10.60 19.88 -11.85
C ASN A 84 9.82 18.75 -11.16
N GLY A 85 8.63 18.38 -11.62
CA GLY A 85 7.85 17.30 -11.01
C GLY A 85 8.55 15.94 -11.10
N TRP A 86 8.02 14.95 -10.38
CA TRP A 86 8.52 13.58 -10.46
C TRP A 86 8.53 13.07 -11.90
N ALA A 87 9.56 12.31 -12.26
CA ALA A 87 9.82 11.79 -13.60
C ALA A 87 10.00 12.85 -14.70
N SER A 88 10.18 14.15 -14.37
CA SER A 88 10.57 15.16 -15.35
C SER A 88 12.04 15.01 -15.79
N GLU A 89 12.44 15.71 -16.85
CA GLU A 89 13.83 15.67 -17.35
C GLU A 89 14.86 16.09 -16.28
N PRO A 90 14.69 17.21 -15.52
CA PRO A 90 15.56 17.52 -14.38
C PRO A 90 15.64 16.40 -13.32
N TRP A 91 14.53 15.73 -13.03
CA TRP A 91 14.52 14.61 -12.07
C TRP A 91 15.32 13.42 -12.61
N LEU A 92 15.06 13.00 -13.85
CA LEU A 92 15.76 11.88 -14.49
C LEU A 92 17.26 12.13 -14.60
N ASP A 93 17.68 13.35 -14.94
CA ASP A 93 19.09 13.74 -15.01
C ASP A 93 19.76 13.62 -13.64
N ALA A 94 19.10 14.06 -12.57
CA ALA A 94 19.60 13.94 -11.22
C ALA A 94 19.72 12.48 -10.77
N VAL A 95 18.74 11.63 -11.06
CA VAL A 95 18.80 10.18 -10.75
C VAL A 95 19.99 9.53 -11.46
N LYS A 96 20.21 9.83 -12.75
CA LYS A 96 21.37 9.31 -13.49
C LYS A 96 22.70 9.72 -12.86
N VAL A 97 22.81 10.96 -12.39
CA VAL A 97 24.00 11.44 -11.67
C VAL A 97 24.19 10.68 -10.36
N ALA A 98 23.13 10.53 -9.57
CA ALA A 98 23.17 9.78 -8.31
C ALA A 98 23.64 8.32 -8.54
N PHE A 99 23.05 7.64 -9.53
CA PHE A 99 23.36 6.25 -9.82
C PHE A 99 24.76 6.09 -10.39
N THR A 100 25.20 6.98 -11.28
CA THR A 100 26.58 6.99 -11.80
C THR A 100 27.58 7.13 -10.65
N GLU A 101 27.33 8.07 -9.73
CA GLU A 101 28.23 8.32 -8.60
C GLU A 101 28.24 7.14 -7.60
N ALA A 102 27.07 6.56 -7.31
CA ALA A 102 26.91 5.40 -6.44
C ALA A 102 27.60 4.15 -7.03
N ASN A 103 27.37 3.86 -8.31
CA ASN A 103 27.98 2.74 -9.03
C ASN A 103 29.51 2.82 -9.02
N SER A 104 30.08 4.01 -9.24
CA SER A 104 31.54 4.19 -9.20
C SER A 104 32.17 3.95 -7.81
N ARG A 105 31.35 3.91 -6.76
CA ARG A 105 31.73 3.60 -5.37
C ARG A 105 31.30 2.22 -4.90
N GLY A 106 30.63 1.45 -5.76
CA GLY A 106 30.06 0.15 -5.42
C GLY A 106 28.92 0.26 -4.39
N MET A 107 28.27 1.42 -4.27
CA MET A 107 27.05 1.60 -3.49
C MET A 107 25.85 1.13 -4.31
N GLY A 108 24.89 0.46 -3.67
CA GLY A 108 23.60 0.20 -4.30
C GLY A 108 22.71 1.43 -4.30
N HIS A 109 21.63 1.37 -5.07
CA HIS A 109 20.70 2.48 -5.20
C HIS A 109 19.27 1.97 -5.39
N ASP A 110 18.37 2.44 -4.55
CA ASP A 110 16.95 2.15 -4.57
C ASP A 110 16.16 3.42 -4.86
N PHE A 111 14.91 3.29 -5.26
CA PHE A 111 14.02 4.41 -5.49
C PHE A 111 12.56 4.01 -5.44
N ALA A 112 11.69 4.95 -5.08
CA ALA A 112 10.27 4.72 -4.96
C ALA A 112 9.59 4.43 -6.30
N PHE A 113 8.51 3.65 -6.29
CA PHE A 113 7.65 3.41 -7.46
C PHE A 113 6.97 4.66 -8.01
N GLY A 114 6.75 5.67 -7.18
CA GLY A 114 5.97 6.85 -7.51
C GLY A 114 6.42 8.07 -6.71
N PRO A 115 5.79 9.22 -6.94
CA PRO A 115 5.98 10.37 -6.07
C PRO A 115 5.27 10.14 -4.75
N ALA A 116 6.00 10.22 -3.64
CA ALA A 116 5.53 9.95 -2.29
C ALA A 116 4.72 8.63 -2.21
N TRP A 117 3.66 8.62 -1.42
CA TRP A 117 2.75 7.50 -1.25
C TRP A 117 1.29 7.99 -1.20
N PRO A 118 0.30 7.16 -1.58
CA PRO A 118 0.42 5.81 -2.16
C PRO A 118 0.91 5.82 -3.60
N MET A 119 1.18 4.66 -4.18
CA MET A 119 1.65 4.53 -5.57
C MET A 119 0.68 5.18 -6.57
N ALA A 120 1.18 6.07 -7.43
CA ALA A 120 0.38 6.85 -8.36
C ALA A 120 1.12 7.15 -9.66
N VAL A 121 0.35 7.39 -10.72
CA VAL A 121 0.87 7.78 -12.04
C VAL A 121 0.06 8.95 -12.64
N PRO A 122 0.69 9.80 -13.47
CA PRO A 122 0.03 10.94 -14.12
C PRO A 122 -0.69 10.58 -15.44
N THR A 123 -0.71 9.30 -15.81
CA THR A 123 -1.28 8.80 -17.07
C THR A 123 -2.73 8.34 -16.96
N ILE A 124 -3.31 8.42 -15.75
CA ILE A 124 -4.69 8.04 -15.47
C ILE A 124 -5.46 9.20 -14.84
N VAL A 125 -6.79 9.13 -14.92
CA VAL A 125 -7.71 10.01 -14.19
C VAL A 125 -8.59 9.20 -13.24
N PRO A 126 -9.25 9.80 -12.22
CA PRO A 126 -9.96 9.05 -11.20
C PRO A 126 -11.06 8.10 -11.70
N ASP A 127 -11.66 8.42 -12.85
CA ASP A 127 -12.73 7.63 -13.45
C ASP A 127 -12.20 6.39 -14.21
N ASP A 128 -10.91 6.34 -14.59
CA ASP A 128 -10.31 5.21 -15.32
C ASP A 128 -10.31 3.92 -14.49
N GLU A 129 -10.38 2.75 -15.15
CA GLU A 129 -10.37 1.44 -14.50
C GLU A 129 -9.13 1.23 -13.61
N ALA A 130 -7.96 1.71 -14.04
CA ALA A 130 -6.70 1.60 -13.32
C ALA A 130 -6.57 2.50 -12.09
N ALA A 131 -7.49 3.44 -11.85
CA ALA A 131 -7.47 4.32 -10.69
C ALA A 131 -8.16 3.69 -9.48
N ALA A 132 -7.63 3.95 -8.28
CA ALA A 132 -8.20 3.41 -7.03
C ALA A 132 -9.70 3.68 -6.90
N LYS A 133 -10.46 2.64 -6.51
CA LYS A 133 -11.91 2.70 -6.37
C LYS A 133 -12.36 2.59 -4.91
N GLU A 134 -13.53 3.17 -4.66
CA GLU A 134 -14.23 3.05 -3.38
C GLU A 134 -15.71 2.74 -3.60
N VAL A 135 -16.31 2.04 -2.63
CA VAL A 135 -17.77 1.97 -2.49
C VAL A 135 -18.21 2.98 -1.42
N VAL A 136 -19.19 3.79 -1.79
CA VAL A 136 -19.86 4.75 -0.90
C VAL A 136 -21.31 4.37 -0.72
N LEU A 137 -21.83 4.61 0.48
CA LEU A 137 -23.15 4.15 0.89
C LEU A 137 -24.16 5.27 1.10
N GLY A 138 -25.42 4.98 0.78
CA GLY A 138 -26.61 5.76 1.12
C GLY A 138 -27.58 4.93 1.96
N LYS A 139 -28.48 5.60 2.71
CA LYS A 139 -29.55 4.90 3.42
C LYS A 139 -30.85 5.68 3.55
N SER A 140 -31.94 4.95 3.72
CA SER A 140 -33.23 5.45 4.19
C SER A 140 -33.88 4.43 5.13
N ILE A 141 -34.63 4.91 6.13
CA ILE A 141 -35.38 4.03 7.03
C ILE A 141 -36.83 3.98 6.55
N ILE A 142 -37.32 2.78 6.31
CA ILE A 142 -38.69 2.49 5.91
C ILE A 142 -39.42 1.95 7.12
N ASN A 143 -40.38 2.74 7.61
CA ASN A 143 -41.23 2.31 8.72
C ASN A 143 -42.26 1.30 8.24
N ALA A 144 -42.69 0.44 9.17
CA ALA A 144 -43.73 -0.54 8.96
C ALA A 144 -44.95 0.05 8.23
N THR A 145 -45.55 -0.71 7.32
CA THR A 145 -46.80 -0.38 6.59
C THR A 145 -46.74 0.76 5.58
N THR A 146 -45.57 1.36 5.33
CA THR A 146 -45.41 2.40 4.30
C THR A 146 -44.66 1.85 3.10
N THR A 147 -45.27 1.90 1.91
CA THR A 147 -44.55 1.68 0.66
C THR A 147 -43.63 2.86 0.41
N TYR A 148 -42.34 2.59 0.30
CA TYR A 148 -41.37 3.53 -0.24
C TYR A 148 -41.50 3.58 -1.75
N ASN A 149 -41.54 4.78 -2.32
CA ASN A 149 -41.44 5.02 -3.76
C ASN A 149 -40.75 6.37 -3.94
N GLY A 150 -39.48 6.34 -4.30
CA GLY A 150 -38.64 7.53 -4.33
C GLY A 150 -37.24 7.26 -4.86
N SER A 151 -36.42 8.30 -4.85
CA SER A 151 -35.03 8.21 -5.33
C SER A 151 -34.22 7.24 -4.49
N VAL A 152 -33.42 6.40 -5.12
CA VAL A 152 -32.38 5.60 -4.46
C VAL A 152 -31.60 6.50 -3.48
N PRO A 153 -31.39 6.08 -2.23
CA PRO A 153 -30.67 6.90 -1.26
C PRO A 153 -29.29 7.31 -1.81
N GLY A 154 -28.99 8.60 -1.80
CA GLY A 154 -27.69 9.10 -2.27
C GLY A 154 -26.56 8.80 -1.27
N PRO A 155 -25.29 8.77 -1.73
CA PRO A 155 -24.16 8.51 -0.85
C PRO A 155 -23.96 9.62 0.19
N PHE A 156 -23.57 9.24 1.41
CA PHE A 156 -23.29 10.21 2.49
C PHE A 156 -22.03 11.03 2.25
N SER A 157 -21.06 10.44 1.56
CA SER A 157 -19.77 11.06 1.26
C SER A 157 -19.82 11.80 -0.07
N LYS A 158 -19.37 13.06 -0.05
CA LYS A 158 -19.16 13.83 -1.29
C LYS A 158 -18.01 13.21 -2.09
N ARG A 159 -18.06 13.38 -3.41
CA ARG A 159 -16.96 13.01 -4.30
C ARG A 159 -15.79 13.99 -4.11
N LYS A 160 -14.56 13.52 -4.31
CA LYS A 160 -13.40 14.42 -4.49
C LYS A 160 -13.49 15.09 -5.86
N ASP A 161 -12.80 16.22 -6.00
CA ASP A 161 -12.69 16.91 -7.28
C ASP A 161 -12.01 15.99 -8.32
N GLY A 162 -12.46 16.05 -9.57
CA GLY A 162 -11.97 15.20 -10.66
C GLY A 162 -12.68 13.85 -10.83
N VAL A 163 -13.53 13.44 -9.87
CA VAL A 163 -14.36 12.22 -9.97
C VAL A 163 -15.73 12.55 -10.57
N ASN A 164 -15.94 12.24 -11.84
CA ASN A 164 -17.14 12.62 -12.59
C ASN A 164 -18.15 11.48 -12.69
N GLU A 165 -17.69 10.25 -12.57
CA GLU A 165 -18.50 9.05 -12.74
C GLU A 165 -18.76 8.35 -11.40
N GLN A 166 -19.92 7.68 -11.32
CA GLN A 166 -20.24 6.74 -10.25
C GLN A 166 -21.32 5.79 -10.74
N GLU A 167 -21.29 4.55 -10.29
CA GLU A 167 -22.21 3.50 -10.73
C GLU A 167 -22.87 2.83 -9.53
N LEU A 168 -24.16 2.51 -9.66
CA LEU A 168 -24.90 1.77 -8.63
C LEU A 168 -24.39 0.33 -8.60
N VAL A 169 -23.83 -0.08 -7.46
CA VAL A 169 -23.43 -1.47 -7.21
C VAL A 169 -24.61 -2.29 -6.73
N ALA A 170 -25.39 -1.74 -5.80
CA ALA A 170 -26.56 -2.40 -5.25
C ALA A 170 -27.57 -1.40 -4.67
N ASP A 171 -28.85 -1.74 -4.74
CA ASP A 171 -29.91 -1.20 -3.89
C ASP A 171 -30.61 -2.37 -3.19
N GLN A 172 -30.66 -2.34 -1.86
CA GLN A 172 -31.08 -3.48 -1.05
C GLN A 172 -31.98 -3.02 0.09
N ALA A 173 -32.99 -3.83 0.41
CA ALA A 173 -33.76 -3.69 1.64
C ALA A 173 -33.38 -4.76 2.66
N TRP A 174 -33.15 -4.33 3.90
CA TRP A 174 -32.75 -5.19 5.01
C TRP A 174 -33.68 -4.99 6.19
N ARG A 175 -34.11 -6.07 6.84
CA ARG A 175 -34.94 -5.94 8.04
C ARG A 175 -34.07 -5.48 9.20
N ILE A 176 -34.52 -4.44 9.90
CA ILE A 176 -33.86 -3.96 11.11
C ILE A 176 -34.28 -4.85 12.28
N SER A 177 -33.29 -5.35 13.03
CA SER A 177 -33.54 -6.31 14.10
C SER A 177 -34.42 -5.73 15.22
N PRO A 178 -35.31 -6.53 15.83
CA PRO A 178 -36.11 -6.09 16.96
C PRO A 178 -35.25 -5.52 18.09
N GLY A 179 -35.57 -4.31 18.55
CA GLY A 179 -34.83 -3.61 19.61
C GLY A 179 -33.61 -2.81 19.15
N SER A 180 -33.20 -2.94 17.89
CA SER A 180 -32.19 -2.07 17.27
C SER A 180 -32.74 -0.66 17.08
N ASN A 181 -31.94 0.37 17.37
CA ASN A 181 -32.31 1.75 17.04
C ASN A 181 -32.08 1.98 15.54
N PRO A 182 -33.12 2.29 14.73
CA PRO A 182 -32.96 2.51 13.28
C PRO A 182 -32.03 3.68 12.92
N TYR A 183 -31.82 4.59 13.87
CA TYR A 183 -30.92 5.75 13.75
C TYR A 183 -29.65 5.59 14.59
N GLY A 184 -29.39 4.38 15.09
CA GLY A 184 -28.19 4.05 15.84
C GLY A 184 -26.94 4.01 14.97
N ASN A 185 -25.79 3.95 15.65
CA ASN A 185 -24.50 3.64 15.06
C ASN A 185 -23.77 2.68 16.03
N PRO A 186 -23.90 1.36 15.86
CA PRO A 186 -24.43 0.66 14.69
C PRO A 186 -25.97 0.46 14.69
N VAL A 187 -26.53 0.13 13.52
CA VAL A 187 -27.87 -0.47 13.35
C VAL A 187 -27.71 -1.97 13.12
N TYR A 188 -28.39 -2.79 13.92
CA TYR A 188 -28.42 -4.25 13.75
C TYR A 188 -29.46 -4.67 12.71
N LEU A 189 -29.05 -5.56 11.79
CA LEU A 189 -29.84 -6.12 10.69
C LEU A 189 -30.05 -7.63 10.90
N ASP A 190 -31.22 -8.12 10.49
CA ASP A 190 -31.49 -9.56 10.51
C ASP A 190 -30.74 -10.26 9.38
N PHE A 191 -29.82 -11.15 9.71
CA PHE A 191 -29.11 -11.95 8.71
C PHE A 191 -30.08 -12.79 7.86
N GLY A 192 -29.86 -12.81 6.54
CA GLY A 192 -30.73 -13.51 5.59
C GLY A 192 -32.08 -12.82 5.28
N SER A 193 -32.29 -11.58 5.75
CA SER A 193 -33.51 -10.81 5.45
C SER A 193 -33.42 -9.96 4.17
N MET A 194 -32.28 -9.99 3.48
CA MET A 194 -32.00 -9.15 2.31
C MET A 194 -33.05 -9.35 1.22
N VAL A 195 -33.52 -8.23 0.67
CA VAL A 195 -34.27 -8.16 -0.58
C VAL A 195 -33.47 -7.31 -1.55
N ASP A 196 -33.06 -7.91 -2.67
CA ASP A 196 -32.35 -7.21 -3.73
C ASP A 196 -33.34 -6.40 -4.56
N LEU A 197 -33.06 -5.11 -4.70
CA LEU A 197 -33.86 -4.14 -5.44
C LEU A 197 -33.08 -3.51 -6.59
N THR A 198 -31.85 -3.95 -6.84
CA THR A 198 -30.93 -3.33 -7.80
C THR A 198 -31.55 -3.28 -9.19
N ASP A 199 -32.07 -4.41 -9.68
CA ASP A 199 -32.76 -4.50 -10.98
C ASP A 199 -34.13 -3.79 -11.02
N ALA A 200 -34.68 -3.42 -9.86
CA ALA A 200 -35.94 -2.69 -9.77
C ALA A 200 -35.75 -1.16 -9.88
N VAL A 201 -34.51 -0.67 -9.88
CA VAL A 201 -34.20 0.74 -10.04
C VAL A 201 -34.47 1.18 -11.48
N THR A 202 -35.31 2.21 -11.66
CA THR A 202 -35.57 2.83 -12.96
C THR A 202 -35.39 4.34 -12.83
N ASP A 203 -34.53 4.93 -13.67
CA ASP A 203 -34.21 6.37 -13.65
C ASP A 203 -33.82 6.90 -12.25
N GLY A 204 -33.10 6.07 -11.47
CA GLY A 204 -32.68 6.38 -10.10
C GLY A 204 -33.81 6.34 -9.06
N VAL A 205 -34.98 5.78 -9.40
CA VAL A 205 -36.12 5.60 -8.51
C VAL A 205 -36.32 4.13 -8.20
N VAL A 206 -36.64 3.81 -6.94
CA VAL A 206 -36.95 2.46 -6.47
C VAL A 206 -38.24 2.46 -5.64
N ALA A 207 -38.98 1.37 -5.72
CA ALA A 207 -40.16 1.15 -4.89
C ALA A 207 -39.99 -0.12 -4.04
N PHE A 208 -40.28 -0.01 -2.75
CA PHE A 208 -40.21 -1.14 -1.81
C PHE A 208 -41.40 -1.11 -0.85
N SER A 209 -42.06 -2.25 -0.70
CA SER A 209 -43.10 -2.44 0.31
C SER A 209 -42.62 -3.48 1.32
N PRO A 210 -42.47 -3.12 2.61
CA PRO A 210 -42.09 -4.06 3.65
C PRO A 210 -43.02 -5.29 3.66
N PRO A 211 -42.48 -6.52 3.68
CA PRO A 211 -43.28 -7.75 3.71
C PRO A 211 -43.97 -7.98 5.07
N ASP A 212 -43.59 -7.21 6.10
CA ASP A 212 -44.10 -7.33 7.45
C ASP A 212 -44.19 -5.98 8.17
N ASN A 213 -44.61 -6.01 9.43
CA ASN A 213 -44.79 -4.82 10.27
C ASN A 213 -43.49 -4.36 10.96
N SER A 214 -42.32 -4.68 10.41
CA SER A 214 -41.02 -4.27 10.96
C SER A 214 -40.53 -2.99 10.30
N SER A 215 -39.52 -2.36 10.90
CA SER A 215 -38.73 -1.33 10.21
C SER A 215 -37.69 -2.00 9.30
N TRP A 216 -37.49 -1.40 8.13
CA TRP A 216 -36.53 -1.87 7.13
C TRP A 216 -35.55 -0.74 6.80
N LEU A 217 -34.31 -1.12 6.53
CA LEU A 217 -33.27 -0.27 5.99
C LEU A 217 -33.31 -0.41 4.47
N LEU A 218 -33.50 0.69 3.76
CA LEU A 218 -33.12 0.80 2.35
C LEU A 218 -31.67 1.25 2.31
N PHE A 219 -30.80 0.43 1.72
CA PHE A 219 -29.36 0.62 1.64
C PHE A 219 -28.97 0.66 0.17
N SER A 220 -28.14 1.65 -0.19
CA SER A 220 -27.57 1.74 -1.53
C SER A 220 -26.05 1.77 -1.43
N ALA A 221 -25.39 1.15 -2.40
CA ALA A 221 -23.95 1.15 -2.57
C ALA A 221 -23.61 1.63 -3.98
N VAL A 222 -22.65 2.54 -4.07
CA VAL A 222 -22.22 3.16 -5.32
C VAL A 222 -20.70 3.09 -5.41
N ILE A 223 -20.17 2.59 -6.53
CA ILE A 223 -18.74 2.58 -6.82
C ILE A 223 -18.34 3.87 -7.54
N ARG A 224 -17.15 4.40 -7.23
CA ARG A 224 -16.53 5.54 -7.90
C ARG A 224 -15.01 5.55 -7.70
N GLY A 225 -14.30 6.40 -8.43
CA GLY A 225 -12.89 6.69 -8.14
C GLY A 225 -12.70 7.38 -6.78
N THR A 226 -11.60 7.10 -6.10
CA THR A 226 -11.26 7.80 -4.83
C THR A 226 -10.86 9.25 -5.09
N GLY A 227 -10.27 9.53 -6.25
CA GLY A 227 -9.65 10.82 -6.56
C GLY A 227 -8.46 11.15 -5.65
N GLN A 228 -7.87 10.14 -5.00
CA GLN A 228 -6.71 10.32 -4.13
C GLN A 228 -5.47 10.67 -4.96
N GLN A 229 -4.73 11.67 -4.48
CA GLN A 229 -3.39 12.00 -4.93
C GLN A 229 -2.41 11.54 -3.84
N PRO A 230 -1.15 11.21 -4.17
CA PRO A 230 -0.14 10.91 -3.16
C PRO A 230 0.01 12.07 -2.18
N GLU A 231 -0.03 11.78 -0.87
CA GLU A 231 -0.07 12.78 0.22
C GLU A 231 -1.14 13.89 0.05
N ASP A 232 -2.20 13.66 -0.74
CA ASP A 232 -3.17 14.70 -1.12
C ASP A 232 -2.51 15.99 -1.69
N TYR A 233 -1.39 15.84 -2.41
CA TYR A 233 -0.64 16.93 -3.05
C TYR A 233 -0.33 16.64 -4.53
N PRO A 234 -0.28 17.65 -5.43
CA PRO A 234 0.16 17.42 -6.81
C PRO A 234 1.69 17.31 -6.90
N HIS A 235 2.18 16.18 -7.43
CA HIS A 235 3.62 15.93 -7.61
C HIS A 235 4.08 16.00 -9.08
N THR A 236 3.14 15.99 -10.01
CA THR A 236 3.38 15.95 -11.47
C THR A 236 2.45 16.92 -12.21
N THR A 237 2.75 17.20 -13.47
CA THR A 237 1.82 17.82 -14.43
C THR A 237 1.79 16.98 -15.73
N PRO A 238 0.65 16.38 -16.13
CA PRO A 238 -0.64 16.31 -15.43
C PRO A 238 -0.58 15.70 -14.02
N THR A 239 -1.58 15.97 -13.18
CA THR A 239 -1.65 15.47 -11.80
C THR A 239 -1.66 13.95 -11.75
N SER A 240 -0.88 13.38 -10.83
CA SER A 240 -0.85 11.95 -10.55
C SER A 240 -2.01 11.53 -9.64
N TYR A 241 -2.57 10.35 -9.93
CA TYR A 241 -3.63 9.74 -9.12
C TYR A 241 -3.23 8.33 -8.71
N VAL A 242 -3.67 7.96 -7.49
CA VAL A 242 -3.38 6.64 -6.91
C VAL A 242 -3.99 5.54 -7.77
N VAL A 243 -3.18 4.54 -8.11
CA VAL A 243 -3.62 3.38 -8.90
C VAL A 243 -4.46 2.43 -8.06
N ASP A 244 -5.26 1.59 -8.69
CA ASP A 244 -6.01 0.54 -8.02
C ASP A 244 -5.07 -0.62 -7.63
N HIS A 245 -4.74 -0.71 -6.34
CA HIS A 245 -3.87 -1.77 -5.81
C HIS A 245 -4.60 -3.13 -5.71
N PHE A 246 -5.83 -3.24 -6.18
CA PHE A 246 -6.62 -4.47 -6.17
C PHE A 246 -6.94 -4.99 -7.58
N SER A 247 -6.37 -4.38 -8.63
CA SER A 247 -6.58 -4.80 -10.02
C SER A 247 -5.30 -4.84 -10.85
N GLU A 248 -5.29 -5.73 -11.84
CA GLU A 248 -4.18 -5.85 -12.80
C GLU A 248 -4.00 -4.56 -13.62
N ALA A 249 -5.10 -3.84 -13.90
CA ALA A 249 -5.07 -2.57 -14.61
C ALA A 249 -4.27 -1.50 -13.85
N GLY A 250 -4.40 -1.45 -12.51
CA GLY A 250 -3.63 -0.53 -11.68
C GLY A 250 -2.13 -0.82 -11.72
N ALA A 251 -1.74 -2.09 -11.52
CA ALA A 251 -0.34 -2.49 -11.62
C ALA A 251 0.24 -2.26 -13.03
N GLN A 252 -0.54 -2.53 -14.08
CA GLN A 252 -0.09 -2.33 -15.46
C GLN A 252 0.11 -0.85 -15.79
N ALA A 253 -0.74 0.06 -15.28
CA ALA A 253 -0.55 1.50 -15.48
C ALA A 253 0.78 2.02 -14.91
N VAL A 254 1.23 1.44 -13.79
CA VAL A 254 2.55 1.71 -13.21
C VAL A 254 3.65 1.18 -14.12
N VAL A 255 3.57 -0.09 -14.51
CA VAL A 255 4.55 -0.71 -15.43
C VAL A 255 4.70 0.11 -16.70
N ASP A 256 3.59 0.45 -17.35
CA ASP A 256 3.58 1.22 -18.60
C ASP A 256 4.24 2.59 -18.42
N PHE A 257 3.91 3.31 -17.35
CA PHE A 257 4.53 4.61 -17.06
C PHE A 257 6.04 4.49 -16.90
N TRP A 258 6.50 3.46 -16.17
CA TRP A 258 7.91 3.23 -15.92
C TRP A 258 8.68 2.86 -17.18
N GLU A 259 8.16 1.94 -17.99
CA GLU A 259 8.77 1.57 -19.29
C GLU A 259 8.86 2.76 -20.22
N ASP A 260 7.82 3.60 -20.26
CA ASP A 260 7.74 4.71 -21.22
C ASP A 260 8.54 5.94 -20.79
N GLN A 261 8.60 6.25 -19.48
CA GLN A 261 9.13 7.52 -18.98
C GLN A 261 10.45 7.39 -18.21
N ILE A 262 10.66 6.30 -17.46
CA ILE A 262 11.78 6.21 -16.49
C ILE A 262 12.88 5.26 -16.98
N LEU A 263 12.51 4.07 -17.47
CA LEU A 263 13.43 3.00 -17.87
C LEU A 263 14.03 3.23 -19.26
N THR A 264 14.65 4.40 -19.45
CA THR A 264 15.48 4.68 -20.64
C THR A 264 16.63 3.68 -20.74
N PRO A 265 17.22 3.44 -21.94
CA PRO A 265 18.35 2.51 -22.09
C PRO A 265 19.52 2.83 -21.15
N GLU A 266 19.83 4.11 -20.96
CA GLU A 266 20.88 4.57 -20.03
C GLU A 266 20.52 4.25 -18.57
N MET A 267 19.26 4.46 -18.16
CA MET A 267 18.81 4.12 -16.81
C MET A 267 18.91 2.61 -16.56
N ILE A 268 18.53 1.78 -17.53
CA ILE A 268 18.66 0.31 -17.44
C ILE A 268 20.13 -0.10 -17.26
N GLU A 269 21.05 0.51 -18.01
CA GLU A 269 22.49 0.25 -17.89
C GLU A 269 23.05 0.67 -16.52
N LEU A 270 22.55 1.76 -15.94
CA LEU A 270 22.92 2.20 -14.59
C LEU A 270 22.38 1.26 -13.52
N ILE A 271 21.10 0.88 -13.62
CA ILE A 271 20.43 -0.04 -12.68
C ILE A 271 21.17 -1.38 -12.60
N ALA A 272 21.64 -1.91 -13.74
CA ALA A 272 22.26 -3.23 -13.81
C ALA A 272 23.66 -3.32 -13.16
N GLN A 273 24.28 -2.20 -12.77
CA GLN A 273 25.66 -2.19 -12.26
C GLN A 273 25.79 -2.58 -10.78
N THR A 274 24.79 -2.26 -9.97
CA THR A 274 24.77 -2.57 -8.54
C THR A 274 23.38 -3.02 -8.08
N PRO A 275 23.25 -3.68 -6.92
CA PRO A 275 21.95 -4.09 -6.40
C PRO A 275 20.98 -2.90 -6.32
N THR A 276 19.78 -3.12 -6.85
CA THR A 276 18.70 -2.13 -6.93
C THR A 276 17.39 -2.77 -6.51
N SER A 277 16.60 -2.03 -5.74
CA SER A 277 15.20 -2.33 -5.45
C SER A 277 14.32 -1.15 -5.85
N LEU A 278 13.10 -1.44 -6.30
CA LEU A 278 12.03 -0.45 -6.21
C LEU A 278 11.33 -0.58 -4.88
N PHE A 279 11.13 0.56 -4.23
CA PHE A 279 10.52 0.69 -2.94
C PHE A 279 9.06 1.16 -3.05
N GLU A 280 8.18 0.53 -2.28
CA GLU A 280 6.83 1.00 -2.05
C GLU A 280 6.61 1.25 -0.57
N ASP A 281 6.30 2.50 -0.22
CA ASP A 281 6.05 2.90 1.16
C ASP A 281 4.76 2.29 1.73
N SER A 282 4.47 2.59 2.99
CA SER A 282 3.20 2.24 3.61
C SER A 282 2.05 2.82 2.80
N GLN A 283 1.00 2.01 2.67
CA GLN A 283 0.08 2.16 1.56
C GLN A 283 -0.85 3.37 1.69
N GLU A 284 -1.12 3.87 2.90
CA GLU A 284 -1.99 5.03 3.22
C GLU A 284 -3.19 5.28 2.28
N MET A 285 -3.81 4.21 1.78
CA MET A 285 -4.88 4.31 0.80
C MET A 285 -6.13 4.82 1.51
N VAL A 286 -6.69 5.92 1.02
CA VAL A 286 -7.89 6.53 1.59
C VAL A 286 -9.10 6.12 0.77
N SER A 287 -10.02 5.43 1.42
CA SER A 287 -11.29 4.98 0.84
C SER A 287 -12.37 4.99 1.91
N VAL A 288 -13.63 5.22 1.51
CA VAL A 288 -14.77 4.94 2.37
C VAL A 288 -14.93 3.43 2.57
N THR A 289 -14.75 2.63 1.53
CA THR A 289 -14.71 1.16 1.58
C THR A 289 -13.90 0.69 0.39
N TYR A 290 -12.79 -0.02 0.64
CA TYR A 290 -11.93 -0.52 -0.42
C TYR A 290 -12.70 -1.41 -1.38
N TRP A 291 -12.48 -1.20 -2.67
CA TRP A 291 -13.19 -1.93 -3.71
C TRP A 291 -12.40 -1.86 -5.02
N THR A 292 -12.80 -2.69 -5.98
CA THR A 292 -12.33 -2.68 -7.37
C THR A 292 -13.48 -3.16 -8.26
N PRO A 293 -13.55 -2.79 -9.55
CA PRO A 293 -14.70 -3.15 -10.40
C PRO A 293 -15.04 -4.65 -10.38
N ASN A 294 -14.03 -5.51 -10.37
CA ASN A 294 -14.22 -6.98 -10.39
C ASN A 294 -14.35 -7.62 -8.99
N PHE A 295 -14.45 -6.82 -7.91
CA PHE A 295 -14.44 -7.33 -6.53
C PHE A 295 -15.56 -8.36 -6.28
N ALA A 296 -16.77 -8.13 -6.80
CA ALA A 296 -17.90 -9.02 -6.55
C ALA A 296 -17.68 -10.43 -7.15
N ASP A 297 -17.10 -10.49 -8.35
CA ASP A 297 -16.79 -11.76 -9.03
C ASP A 297 -15.62 -12.48 -8.35
N GLU A 298 -14.58 -11.74 -7.97
CA GLU A 298 -13.44 -12.26 -7.21
C GLU A 298 -13.87 -12.82 -5.85
N PHE A 299 -14.70 -12.08 -5.13
CA PHE A 299 -15.25 -12.51 -3.85
C PHE A 299 -16.07 -13.79 -4.02
N LEU A 300 -16.99 -13.82 -5.00
CA LEU A 300 -17.81 -15.00 -5.26
C LEU A 300 -16.96 -16.23 -5.59
N SER A 301 -15.96 -16.06 -6.45
CA SER A 301 -15.03 -17.11 -6.86
C SER A 301 -14.23 -17.68 -5.68
N ARG A 302 -13.72 -16.80 -4.81
CA ARG A 302 -12.81 -17.16 -3.71
C ARG A 302 -13.52 -17.63 -2.45
N ARG A 303 -14.67 -17.02 -2.13
CA ARG A 303 -15.41 -17.24 -0.87
C ARG A 303 -16.63 -18.15 -1.04
N GLY A 304 -17.12 -18.31 -2.27
CA GLY A 304 -18.20 -19.24 -2.61
C GLY A 304 -19.62 -18.72 -2.36
N TYR A 305 -19.80 -17.42 -2.10
CA TYR A 305 -21.08 -16.74 -1.99
C TYR A 305 -20.97 -15.27 -2.41
N SER A 306 -22.10 -14.59 -2.62
CA SER A 306 -22.08 -13.21 -3.11
C SER A 306 -21.71 -12.23 -2.01
N VAL A 307 -20.80 -11.29 -2.29
CA VAL A 307 -20.54 -10.15 -1.38
C VAL A 307 -21.80 -9.31 -1.15
N MET A 308 -22.75 -9.33 -2.09
CA MET A 308 -24.03 -8.63 -1.95
C MET A 308 -24.83 -9.13 -0.76
N ASP A 309 -24.63 -10.39 -0.34
CA ASP A 309 -25.28 -10.99 0.84
C ASP A 309 -24.74 -10.45 2.17
N ILE A 310 -23.68 -9.64 2.15
CA ILE A 310 -23.01 -9.10 3.33
C ILE A 310 -22.67 -7.60 3.20
N LEU A 311 -23.06 -6.96 2.10
CA LEU A 311 -22.58 -5.64 1.69
C LEU A 311 -22.74 -4.53 2.76
N PRO A 312 -23.87 -4.40 3.48
CA PRO A 312 -24.00 -3.35 4.49
C PRO A 312 -23.02 -3.48 5.65
N VAL A 313 -22.64 -4.71 6.03
CA VAL A 313 -21.81 -4.94 7.23
C VAL A 313 -20.32 -4.89 6.94
N VAL A 314 -19.92 -4.98 5.66
CA VAL A 314 -18.53 -4.82 5.22
C VAL A 314 -18.23 -3.40 4.74
N THR A 315 -19.25 -2.62 4.39
CA THR A 315 -19.09 -1.20 4.06
C THR A 315 -18.85 -0.35 5.31
N GLN A 316 -17.86 0.51 5.20
CA GLN A 316 -17.46 1.46 6.24
C GLN A 316 -17.91 2.88 5.87
N TYR A 317 -17.92 3.74 6.88
CA TYR A 317 -18.04 5.18 6.74
C TYR A 317 -16.81 5.85 7.37
N LYS A 318 -16.82 7.18 7.50
CA LYS A 318 -15.73 7.99 8.06
C LYS A 318 -15.01 7.33 9.24
N ASN A 319 -13.67 7.33 9.19
CA ASN A 319 -12.79 6.72 10.19
C ASN A 319 -13.04 5.20 10.36
N ASN A 320 -13.22 4.49 9.25
CA ASN A 320 -13.39 3.03 9.18
C ASN A 320 -14.55 2.50 10.03
N ALA A 321 -15.61 3.30 10.21
CA ALA A 321 -16.73 2.97 11.09
C ALA A 321 -17.78 2.12 10.36
N TYR A 322 -18.10 0.94 10.88
CA TYR A 322 -19.22 0.12 10.40
C TYR A 322 -20.55 0.66 10.95
N LEU A 323 -21.43 1.13 10.06
CA LEU A 323 -22.74 1.66 10.45
C LEU A 323 -23.78 0.57 10.67
N PHE A 324 -23.52 -0.63 10.15
CA PHE A 324 -24.44 -1.76 10.17
C PHE A 324 -23.74 -3.01 10.67
N LEU A 325 -24.44 -3.83 11.44
CA LEU A 325 -23.97 -5.12 11.92
C LEU A 325 -25.09 -6.15 11.77
N PHE A 326 -24.77 -7.41 11.59
CA PHE A 326 -25.74 -8.49 11.75
C PHE A 326 -26.03 -8.75 13.23
N ASN A 327 -27.27 -9.18 13.50
CA ASN A 327 -27.68 -9.71 14.79
C ASN A 327 -27.08 -11.10 15.11
N ASP A 328 -26.64 -11.82 14.08
CA ASP A 328 -25.89 -13.06 14.18
C ASP A 328 -24.39 -12.77 14.26
N SER A 329 -23.78 -13.09 15.41
CA SER A 329 -22.38 -12.79 15.67
C SER A 329 -21.40 -13.61 14.84
N GLU A 330 -21.77 -14.84 14.46
CA GLU A 330 -20.92 -15.71 13.67
C GLU A 330 -20.93 -15.25 12.21
N ALA A 331 -22.12 -14.93 11.67
CA ALA A 331 -22.25 -14.31 10.35
C ALA A 331 -21.48 -12.99 10.30
N GLN A 332 -21.65 -12.10 11.29
CA GLN A 332 -20.92 -10.83 11.33
C GLN A 332 -19.40 -11.00 11.28
N ARG A 333 -18.85 -11.93 12.08
CA ARG A 333 -17.40 -12.17 12.11
C ARG A 333 -16.91 -12.78 10.80
N GLY A 334 -17.65 -13.75 10.25
CA GLY A 334 -17.33 -14.38 8.97
C GLY A 334 -17.34 -13.39 7.81
N SER A 335 -18.38 -12.56 7.70
CA SER A 335 -18.51 -11.54 6.65
C SER A 335 -17.32 -10.57 6.61
N LEU A 336 -16.91 -10.07 7.78
CA LEU A 336 -15.75 -9.17 7.86
C LEU A 336 -14.46 -9.89 7.51
N HIS A 337 -14.28 -11.13 7.99
CA HIS A 337 -13.09 -11.92 7.69
C HIS A 337 -12.96 -12.17 6.19
N ASP A 338 -14.01 -12.68 5.54
CA ASP A 338 -13.98 -13.02 4.11
C ASP A 338 -13.76 -11.79 3.23
N TYR A 339 -14.32 -10.63 3.60
CA TYR A 339 -14.08 -9.38 2.89
C TYR A 339 -12.61 -8.94 2.97
N HIS A 340 -12.03 -8.90 4.17
CA HIS A 340 -10.63 -8.48 4.36
C HIS A 340 -9.63 -9.51 3.82
N GLU A 341 -9.98 -10.80 3.85
CA GLU A 341 -9.21 -11.85 3.19
C GLU A 341 -9.22 -11.66 1.67
N THR A 342 -10.37 -11.29 1.09
CA THR A 342 -10.46 -10.97 -0.35
C THR A 342 -9.64 -9.74 -0.69
N ILE A 343 -9.67 -8.66 0.11
CA ILE A 343 -8.80 -7.49 -0.09
C ILE A 343 -7.32 -7.89 -0.06
N THR A 344 -6.93 -8.73 0.90
CA THR A 344 -5.55 -9.27 1.00
C THR A 344 -5.19 -10.12 -0.22
N ASP A 345 -6.10 -10.99 -0.68
CA ASP A 345 -5.92 -11.81 -1.87
C ASP A 345 -5.67 -10.94 -3.11
N LEU A 346 -6.50 -9.92 -3.33
CA LEU A 346 -6.40 -9.04 -4.49
C LEU A 346 -5.12 -8.22 -4.48
N TYR A 347 -4.73 -7.67 -3.33
CA TYR A 347 -3.47 -6.95 -3.20
C TYR A 347 -2.27 -7.84 -3.51
N ALA A 348 -2.25 -9.07 -2.98
CA ALA A 348 -1.18 -10.03 -3.25
C ALA A 348 -1.12 -10.44 -4.73
N ASP A 349 -2.27 -10.78 -5.32
CA ASP A 349 -2.37 -11.42 -6.64
C ASP A 349 -2.30 -10.40 -7.79
N TYR A 350 -2.88 -9.21 -7.62
CA TYR A 350 -3.04 -8.23 -8.69
C TYR A 350 -2.16 -6.98 -8.58
N HIS A 351 -1.55 -6.74 -7.42
CA HIS A 351 -0.56 -5.65 -7.26
C HIS A 351 0.84 -6.22 -7.04
N ILE A 352 1.04 -6.96 -5.95
CA ILE A 352 2.38 -7.44 -5.59
C ILE A 352 2.95 -8.41 -6.63
N ALA A 353 2.20 -9.46 -6.98
CA ALA A 353 2.69 -10.50 -7.89
C ALA A 353 3.10 -9.99 -9.30
N PRO A 354 2.29 -9.19 -10.02
CA PRO A 354 2.68 -8.69 -11.33
C PRO A 354 3.86 -7.72 -11.26
N LEU A 355 3.88 -6.77 -10.33
CA LEU A 355 5.00 -5.84 -10.16
C LEU A 355 6.28 -6.58 -9.78
N ARG A 356 6.21 -7.54 -8.85
CA ARG A 356 7.34 -8.39 -8.48
C ARG A 356 7.90 -9.17 -9.67
N LYS A 357 7.03 -9.73 -10.50
CA LYS A 357 7.42 -10.46 -11.71
C LYS A 357 8.10 -9.55 -12.71
N TRP A 358 7.55 -8.35 -12.93
CA TRP A 358 8.12 -7.32 -13.80
C TRP A 358 9.52 -6.90 -13.34
N LEU A 359 9.69 -6.59 -12.05
CA LEU A 359 10.99 -6.21 -11.48
C LEU A 359 12.03 -7.32 -11.51
N ASN A 360 11.67 -8.54 -11.08
CA ASN A 360 12.63 -9.64 -11.06
C ASN A 360 13.08 -10.07 -12.46
N SER A 361 12.28 -9.83 -13.51
CA SER A 361 12.72 -10.04 -14.90
C SER A 361 13.87 -9.12 -15.34
N ARG A 362 14.16 -8.08 -14.54
CA ARG A 362 15.24 -7.10 -14.73
C ARG A 362 16.27 -7.13 -13.59
N GLU A 363 16.26 -8.18 -12.77
CA GLU A 363 17.12 -8.31 -11.59
C GLU A 363 16.93 -7.21 -10.52
N ILE A 364 15.82 -6.46 -10.59
CA ILE A 364 15.42 -5.48 -9.58
C ILE A 364 14.57 -6.18 -8.51
N LYS A 365 14.78 -5.84 -7.24
CA LYS A 365 14.00 -6.38 -6.12
C LYS A 365 12.77 -5.53 -5.81
N TYR A 366 11.69 -6.18 -5.41
CA TYR A 366 10.54 -5.49 -4.84
C TYR A 366 10.70 -5.39 -3.33
N ARG A 367 10.96 -4.17 -2.86
CA ARG A 367 10.95 -3.82 -1.44
C ARG A 367 9.66 -3.06 -1.12
N ALA A 368 8.97 -3.42 -0.05
CA ALA A 368 7.75 -2.70 0.32
C ALA A 368 7.47 -2.76 1.82
N GLN A 369 6.76 -1.76 2.31
CA GLN A 369 6.09 -1.77 3.61
C GLN A 369 4.69 -2.38 3.46
N PRO A 370 4.45 -3.64 3.88
CA PRO A 370 3.25 -4.41 3.52
C PRO A 370 2.05 -4.09 4.44
N TYR A 371 1.85 -2.82 4.78
CA TYR A 371 0.82 -2.34 5.71
C TYR A 371 0.33 -0.95 5.32
N GLY A 372 -0.72 -0.46 6.00
CA GLY A 372 -1.34 0.85 5.72
C GLY A 372 -2.74 0.77 5.10
N ILE A 373 -3.14 -0.40 4.59
CA ILE A 373 -4.53 -0.71 4.22
C ILE A 373 -5.27 -1.26 5.46
N ASP A 374 -6.47 -0.76 5.76
CA ASP A 374 -7.27 -1.20 6.92
C ASP A 374 -7.45 -2.72 6.93
N LYS A 375 -6.95 -3.38 7.99
CA LYS A 375 -7.10 -4.83 8.26
C LYS A 375 -6.54 -5.75 7.16
N LEU A 376 -5.52 -5.29 6.43
CA LEU A 376 -4.69 -6.13 5.57
C LEU A 376 -3.88 -7.15 6.39
N ASP A 377 -3.77 -8.39 5.92
CA ASP A 377 -2.86 -9.37 6.52
C ASP A 377 -1.41 -9.11 6.07
N SER A 378 -0.73 -8.21 6.79
CA SER A 378 0.66 -7.84 6.52
C SER A 378 1.64 -9.02 6.64
N MET A 379 1.34 -10.04 7.44
CA MET A 379 2.21 -11.23 7.53
C MET A 379 2.19 -11.97 6.20
N ARG A 380 1.00 -12.19 5.65
CA ARG A 380 0.84 -12.87 4.36
C ARG A 380 1.50 -12.09 3.23
N ILE A 381 1.26 -10.79 3.15
CA ILE A 381 1.86 -9.93 2.12
C ILE A 381 3.39 -9.92 2.25
N ALA A 382 3.95 -9.86 3.46
CA ALA A 382 5.39 -9.92 3.65
C ALA A 382 6.03 -11.20 3.08
N THR A 383 5.29 -12.32 3.02
CA THR A 383 5.80 -13.57 2.40
C THR A 383 5.87 -13.54 0.88
N THR A 384 5.20 -12.58 0.22
CA THR A 384 5.15 -12.50 -1.25
C THR A 384 6.20 -11.55 -1.84
N LEU A 385 6.81 -10.69 -1.01
CA LEU A 385 7.82 -9.69 -1.37
C LEU A 385 9.24 -10.27 -1.49
N ASP A 386 10.14 -9.56 -2.17
CA ASP A 386 11.56 -9.89 -2.16
C ASP A 386 12.28 -9.33 -0.92
N ILE A 387 11.87 -8.15 -0.45
CA ILE A 387 12.39 -7.50 0.75
C ILE A 387 11.21 -6.85 1.49
N PRO A 388 10.61 -7.49 2.50
CA PRO A 388 9.64 -6.81 3.36
C PRO A 388 10.35 -5.76 4.22
N GLU A 389 9.70 -4.62 4.39
CA GLU A 389 10.17 -3.49 5.18
C GLU A 389 9.23 -3.18 6.35
N GLY A 390 9.79 -2.91 7.53
CA GLY A 390 9.08 -2.28 8.65
C GLY A 390 9.50 -0.82 8.84
N GLU A 391 9.06 -0.20 9.93
CA GLU A 391 9.45 1.16 10.27
C GLU A 391 9.70 1.34 11.77
N SER A 392 10.04 2.56 12.21
CA SER A 392 10.19 2.88 13.63
C SER A 392 9.27 3.97 14.15
N LEU A 393 8.53 4.63 13.25
CA LEU A 393 7.55 5.63 13.63
C LEU A 393 6.19 5.00 13.93
N GLY A 394 5.73 4.05 13.12
CA GLY A 394 4.50 3.30 13.30
C GLY A 394 4.64 2.07 14.20
N PHE A 395 5.79 1.39 14.18
CA PHE A 395 6.00 0.16 14.94
C PHE A 395 6.47 0.51 16.35
N GLN A 396 5.55 0.39 17.31
CA GLN A 396 5.76 0.86 18.68
C GLN A 396 6.05 -0.29 19.64
N VAL A 397 5.77 -1.54 19.26
CA VAL A 397 6.03 -2.72 20.07
C VAL A 397 6.79 -3.79 19.30
N ILE A 398 7.50 -4.66 20.02
CA ILE A 398 8.33 -5.72 19.41
C ILE A 398 7.51 -6.67 18.52
N ASP A 399 6.23 -6.86 18.83
CA ASP A 399 5.38 -7.78 18.07
C ASP A 399 5.09 -7.26 16.66
N ASP A 400 5.07 -5.94 16.43
CA ASP A 400 4.92 -5.34 15.10
C ASP A 400 6.06 -5.80 14.17
N TYR A 401 7.30 -5.76 14.68
CA TYR A 401 8.48 -6.26 13.97
C TYR A 401 8.46 -7.79 13.78
N ARG A 402 7.96 -8.54 14.78
CA ARG A 402 7.96 -10.01 14.75
C ARG A 402 7.02 -10.56 13.69
N VAL A 403 5.93 -9.86 13.38
CA VAL A 403 5.03 -10.24 12.29
C VAL A 403 5.80 -10.33 10.97
N LEU A 404 6.54 -9.27 10.62
CA LEU A 404 7.33 -9.22 9.39
C LEU A 404 8.54 -10.15 9.43
N ALA A 405 9.30 -10.17 10.54
CA ALA A 405 10.46 -11.05 10.67
C ALA A 405 10.08 -12.55 10.62
N GLY A 406 8.91 -12.89 11.19
CA GLY A 406 8.33 -14.23 11.12
C GLY A 406 7.92 -14.62 9.71
N ALA A 407 7.23 -13.72 9.00
CA ALA A 407 6.87 -13.91 7.59
C ALA A 407 8.12 -14.10 6.71
N ASN A 408 9.11 -13.22 6.88
CA ASN A 408 10.38 -13.26 6.16
C ASN A 408 11.10 -14.61 6.35
N SER A 409 11.15 -15.09 7.60
CA SER A 409 11.72 -16.40 7.93
C SER A 409 10.94 -17.56 7.32
N PHE A 410 9.60 -17.49 7.32
CA PHE A 410 8.73 -18.50 6.73
C PHE A 410 8.88 -18.58 5.20
N ALA A 411 9.03 -17.43 4.54
CA ALA A 411 9.24 -17.33 3.10
C ALA A 411 10.67 -17.70 2.66
N GLY A 412 11.59 -17.89 3.60
CA GLY A 412 13.00 -18.17 3.30
C GLY A 412 13.74 -16.96 2.70
N VAL A 413 13.24 -15.74 2.95
CA VAL A 413 13.85 -14.50 2.53
C VAL A 413 14.90 -14.10 3.57
N ASN A 414 16.09 -13.72 3.12
CA ASN A 414 17.24 -13.48 3.99
C ASN A 414 17.47 -12.00 4.34
N ILE A 415 16.70 -11.08 3.74
CA ILE A 415 16.81 -9.64 3.96
C ILE A 415 15.42 -9.12 4.34
N MET A 416 15.36 -8.46 5.49
CA MET A 416 14.26 -7.61 5.90
C MET A 416 14.85 -6.24 6.17
N SER A 417 14.29 -5.19 5.59
CA SER A 417 14.70 -3.81 5.85
C SER A 417 13.82 -3.17 6.91
N ASN A 418 14.25 -2.00 7.39
CA ASN A 418 13.48 -1.24 8.36
C ASN A 418 13.79 0.25 8.22
N GLU A 419 12.77 1.07 8.02
CA GLU A 419 12.89 2.52 8.07
C GLU A 419 13.19 2.97 9.51
N LEU A 420 14.28 3.72 9.67
CA LEU A 420 14.82 4.09 10.97
C LEU A 420 15.10 5.58 11.08
N GLY A 421 14.78 6.16 12.24
CA GLY A 421 15.14 7.54 12.58
C GLY A 421 14.06 8.59 12.29
N ALA A 422 12.89 8.16 11.81
CA ALA A 422 11.71 9.01 11.70
C ALA A 422 11.18 9.38 13.10
N TYR A 423 11.51 10.59 13.57
CA TYR A 423 11.10 11.09 14.88
C TYR A 423 10.36 12.41 14.74
N ASN A 424 9.07 12.38 15.09
CA ASN A 424 8.23 13.57 15.03
C ASN A 424 8.79 14.70 15.91
N LYS A 425 8.84 15.92 15.37
CA LYS A 425 9.32 17.15 16.03
C LYS A 425 10.76 17.09 16.56
N ALA A 426 11.63 16.28 15.94
CA ALA A 426 13.02 16.09 16.38
C ALA A 426 14.08 16.56 15.37
N ALA A 427 13.69 17.42 14.40
CA ALA A 427 14.63 17.98 13.43
C ALA A 427 15.84 18.61 14.13
N TYR A 428 17.05 18.25 13.67
CA TYR A 428 18.35 18.68 14.22
C TYR A 428 18.60 18.34 15.71
N ALA A 429 17.71 17.59 16.36
CA ALA A 429 17.84 17.20 17.77
C ALA A 429 18.14 15.71 17.97
N THR A 430 18.05 14.90 16.92
CA THR A 430 18.31 13.46 16.96
C THR A 430 19.81 13.16 17.00
N GLN A 431 20.23 12.34 17.95
CA GLN A 431 21.60 11.87 18.10
C GLN A 431 21.73 10.40 17.68
N TRP A 432 22.93 9.99 17.25
CA TRP A 432 23.22 8.59 16.92
C TRP A 432 22.84 7.60 18.03
N ALA A 433 23.03 7.97 19.30
CA ALA A 433 22.62 7.13 20.43
C ALA A 433 21.13 6.79 20.42
N LYS A 434 20.27 7.74 20.00
CA LYS A 434 18.82 7.52 19.87
C LYS A 434 18.51 6.57 18.72
N ILE A 435 19.11 6.80 17.55
CA ILE A 435 18.94 5.96 16.36
C ILE A 435 19.37 4.52 16.66
N LEU A 436 20.57 4.33 17.22
CA LEU A 436 21.10 3.02 17.59
C LEU A 436 20.25 2.32 18.66
N GLY A 437 19.66 3.08 19.58
CA GLY A 437 18.71 2.56 20.57
C GLY A 437 17.43 2.00 19.94
N THR A 438 16.96 2.60 18.84
CA THR A 438 15.83 2.08 18.07
C THR A 438 16.18 0.83 17.25
N VAL A 439 17.39 0.78 16.66
CA VAL A 439 17.88 -0.39 15.90
C VAL A 439 17.97 -1.64 16.77
N ASN A 440 18.30 -1.48 18.05
CA ASN A 440 18.54 -2.60 18.95
C ASN A 440 17.92 -2.35 20.33
N PRO A 441 16.60 -2.51 20.48
CA PRO A 441 15.90 -2.24 21.74
C PRO A 441 16.39 -3.15 22.89
N ASN A 442 17.00 -4.30 22.59
CA ASN A 442 17.59 -5.20 23.58
C ASN A 442 18.97 -4.73 24.08
N SER A 443 19.72 -3.93 23.32
CA SER A 443 21.07 -3.48 23.72
C SER A 443 21.09 -2.41 24.82
N LEU A 444 19.96 -1.76 25.09
CA LEU A 444 19.82 -0.81 26.19
C LEU A 444 19.56 -1.50 27.55
N LEU A 445 19.47 -2.82 27.57
CA LEU A 445 19.32 -3.64 28.79
C LEU A 445 20.61 -4.36 29.23
N ALA A 446 21.75 -4.08 28.58
CA ALA A 446 23.05 -4.66 28.92
C ALA A 446 23.95 -3.68 29.68
#